data_AF-A0A249KTP7-F1
#
_entry.id   AF-A0A249KTP7-F1
#
_cell.length_a   1.000
_cell.length_b   1.000
_cell.length_c   1.000
_cell.angle_alpha   90.00
_cell.angle_beta   90.00
_cell.angle_gamma   90.00
#
_symmetry.space_group_name_H-M   'P 1'
#
loop_
_entity.id
_entity.type
_entity.pdbx_description
1 polymer ?
#
loop_
_entity_poly.entity_id
_entity_poly.type
_entity_poly.pdbx_seq_one_letter_code
_entity_poly.pdbx_strand_id
1 'polypeptide(L)'
;MNMTEMGAKLSLVKKTIAIVLALLFLAPATAVAASDKFSDSQTTLSYSVYKPSNTLGLRTTKFSLLPCQPDEQDWLFVQYGGTVRYLQIMQTMAGVKCSDPGLSKFLKTVLVNGIKAKAYAYCDPSQMSVAAYKRCGIEDIGRVGGYLMFTTKAVKGLSATEIQVQGIGGITYAQLVAVAKSLKTVKASGRPLAQVLPPIMIDPLTTTDVSVRAGSSIVLTVADPAKWSAEVLSDGIVSFVPGGDQGGFITNPALKALISGATTVKLVNSDDPTKVYQLEIIVNP
;
A
#
# COMPACT_ATOMS: atom_id res chain seq x y z
N MET A 1 61.16 -3.79 -46.12
CA MET A 1 60.52 -3.97 -44.80
C MET A 1 59.90 -5.35 -44.74
N ASN A 2 60.18 -6.08 -43.67
CA ASN A 2 59.97 -7.53 -43.54
C ASN A 2 58.52 -7.83 -43.07
N MET A 3 57.92 -8.93 -43.52
CA MET A 3 56.51 -9.28 -43.23
C MET A 3 56.20 -9.52 -41.74
N THR A 4 57.23 -9.60 -40.90
CA THR A 4 57.13 -9.71 -39.44
C THR A 4 56.71 -8.40 -38.73
N GLU A 5 56.88 -7.24 -39.36
CA GLU A 5 56.52 -5.94 -38.75
C GLU A 5 55.02 -5.58 -38.88
N MET A 6 54.29 -6.16 -39.83
CA MET A 6 52.86 -5.87 -40.02
C MET A 6 51.97 -6.55 -38.98
N GLY A 7 52.36 -7.73 -38.48
CA GLY A 7 51.56 -8.49 -37.50
C GLY A 7 51.48 -7.82 -36.13
N ALA A 8 52.53 -7.10 -35.71
CA ALA A 8 52.58 -6.43 -34.42
C ALA A 8 51.74 -5.14 -34.39
N LYS A 9 51.63 -4.42 -35.51
CA LYS A 9 50.84 -3.18 -35.58
C LYS A 9 49.33 -3.42 -35.66
N LEU A 10 48.89 -4.55 -36.25
CA LEU A 10 47.46 -4.92 -36.28
C LEU A 10 46.93 -5.36 -34.90
N SER A 11 47.82 -5.85 -34.02
CA SER A 11 47.51 -6.29 -32.66
C SER A 11 47.26 -5.12 -31.70
N LEU A 12 48.00 -4.01 -31.86
CA LEU A 12 47.89 -2.86 -30.96
C LEU A 12 46.60 -2.06 -31.21
N VAL A 13 46.23 -1.82 -32.48
CA VAL A 13 45.04 -1.03 -32.85
C VAL A 13 43.73 -1.71 -32.47
N LYS A 14 43.67 -3.05 -32.53
CA LYS A 14 42.51 -3.83 -32.05
C LYS A 14 42.35 -3.81 -30.52
N LYS A 15 43.45 -3.66 -29.77
CA LYS A 15 43.41 -3.60 -28.30
C LYS A 15 43.07 -2.20 -27.77
N THR A 16 43.43 -1.12 -28.46
CA THR A 16 43.06 0.25 -28.05
C THR A 16 41.59 0.60 -28.36
N ILE A 17 41.01 0.08 -29.45
CA ILE A 17 39.59 0.33 -29.77
C ILE A 17 38.65 -0.41 -28.81
N ALA A 18 39.03 -1.58 -28.28
CA ALA A 18 38.24 -2.31 -27.29
C ALA A 18 38.21 -1.61 -25.91
N ILE A 19 39.23 -0.83 -25.55
CA ILE A 19 39.30 -0.14 -24.26
C ILE A 19 38.53 1.19 -24.28
N VAL A 20 38.50 1.89 -25.42
CA VAL A 20 37.75 3.16 -25.53
C VAL A 20 36.24 2.92 -25.68
N LEU A 21 35.82 1.79 -26.27
CA LEU A 21 34.39 1.45 -26.36
C LEU A 21 33.80 0.85 -25.07
N ALA A 22 34.64 0.40 -24.13
CA ALA A 22 34.20 -0.08 -22.82
C ALA A 22 34.01 1.04 -21.77
N LEU A 23 34.46 2.27 -22.06
CA LEU A 23 34.36 3.42 -21.15
C LEU A 23 33.17 4.34 -21.43
N LEU A 24 32.39 4.09 -22.50
CA LEU A 24 31.24 4.92 -22.89
C LEU A 24 29.89 4.45 -22.32
N PHE A 25 29.87 3.42 -21.46
CA PHE A 25 28.65 2.94 -20.79
C PHE A 25 28.68 3.07 -19.26
N LEU A 26 29.57 3.89 -18.71
CA LEU A 26 29.40 4.40 -17.35
C LEU A 26 28.46 5.60 -17.37
N ALA A 27 27.22 5.39 -17.85
CA ALA A 27 26.13 6.18 -17.31
C ALA A 27 26.17 5.94 -15.80
N PRO A 28 26.03 6.97 -14.94
CA PRO A 28 25.73 6.71 -13.55
C PRO A 28 24.45 5.90 -13.58
N ALA A 29 24.56 4.59 -13.36
CA ALA A 29 23.49 3.84 -12.76
C ALA A 29 23.32 4.55 -11.41
N THR A 30 22.50 5.61 -11.39
CA THR A 30 21.87 6.06 -10.17
C THR A 30 21.21 4.79 -9.70
N ALA A 31 21.86 4.10 -8.76
CA ALA A 31 21.24 3.02 -8.04
C ALA A 31 19.96 3.64 -7.54
N VAL A 32 18.85 3.29 -8.18
CA VAL A 32 17.53 3.69 -7.74
C VAL A 32 17.43 3.00 -6.40
N ALA A 33 17.81 3.70 -5.34
CA ALA A 33 17.71 3.20 -3.99
C ALA A 33 16.29 2.64 -3.88
N ALA A 34 16.18 1.36 -3.53
CA ALA A 34 14.89 0.72 -3.35
C ALA A 34 14.04 1.65 -2.50
N SER A 35 12.96 2.17 -3.09
CA SER A 35 12.25 3.29 -2.49
C SER A 35 11.61 2.83 -1.19
N ASP A 36 11.77 3.62 -0.14
CA ASP A 36 11.24 3.29 1.16
C ASP A 36 9.75 3.63 1.17
N LYS A 37 8.88 2.63 1.19
CA LYS A 37 7.43 2.81 1.10
C LYS A 37 6.86 3.80 2.12
N PHE A 38 7.45 3.90 3.32
CA PHE A 38 7.06 4.94 4.28
C PHE A 38 7.38 6.36 3.79
N SER A 39 8.59 6.54 3.28
CA SER A 39 9.06 7.83 2.72
C SER A 39 8.27 8.22 1.46
N ASP A 40 7.89 7.23 0.65
CA ASP A 40 7.03 7.42 -0.52
C ASP A 40 5.57 7.74 -0.11
N SER A 41 5.03 7.13 0.95
CA SER A 41 3.71 7.50 1.51
C SER A 41 3.68 8.94 2.04
N GLN A 42 4.80 9.42 2.59
CA GLN A 42 4.87 10.77 3.14
C GLN A 42 4.69 11.86 2.08
N THR A 43 4.86 11.56 0.78
CA THR A 43 4.70 12.57 -0.27
C THR A 43 3.23 12.94 -0.52
N THR A 44 2.28 12.04 -0.21
CA THR A 44 0.85 12.25 -0.47
C THR A 44 0.05 12.55 0.78
N LEU A 45 0.56 12.15 1.95
CA LEU A 45 -0.09 12.33 3.24
C LEU A 45 0.20 13.70 3.85
N SER A 46 -0.83 14.34 4.42
CA SER A 46 -0.74 15.65 5.09
C SER A 46 -0.50 15.52 6.60
N TYR A 47 -0.40 14.30 7.12
CA TYR A 47 0.07 13.98 8.47
C TYR A 47 1.45 13.30 8.44
N SER A 48 2.09 13.24 9.60
CA SER A 48 3.44 12.65 9.71
C SER A 48 3.41 11.12 9.64
N VAL A 49 4.22 10.54 8.78
CA VAL A 49 4.41 9.09 8.66
C VAL A 49 5.56 8.66 9.56
N TYR A 50 5.33 7.60 10.32
CA TYR A 50 6.30 7.01 11.24
C TYR A 50 6.69 5.61 10.80
N LYS A 51 7.99 5.36 10.69
CA LYS A 51 8.56 4.05 10.36
C LYS A 51 9.17 3.40 11.60
N PRO A 52 8.88 2.13 11.91
CA PRO A 52 9.52 1.43 13.02
C PRO A 52 10.96 1.05 12.65
N SER A 53 11.91 1.25 13.57
CA SER A 53 13.24 0.66 13.46
C SER A 53 13.35 -0.72 14.11
N ASN A 54 12.33 -1.15 14.85
CA ASN A 54 12.22 -2.47 15.46
C ASN A 54 10.91 -3.14 15.02
N THR A 55 11.01 -4.27 14.33
CA THR A 55 9.86 -5.08 13.86
C THR A 55 9.79 -6.43 14.57
N LEU A 56 10.56 -6.62 15.66
CA LEU A 56 10.74 -7.90 16.35
C LEU A 56 11.31 -9.00 15.45
N GLY A 57 12.05 -8.63 14.40
CA GLY A 57 12.56 -9.55 13.38
C GLY A 57 11.51 -10.04 12.38
N LEU A 58 10.27 -9.54 12.46
CA LEU A 58 9.21 -9.90 11.52
C LEU A 58 9.40 -9.16 10.19
N ARG A 59 9.24 -9.89 9.08
CA ARG A 59 9.28 -9.33 7.73
C ARG A 59 7.96 -8.65 7.38
N THR A 60 8.02 -7.57 6.61
CA THR A 60 6.82 -6.92 6.06
C THR A 60 6.10 -7.86 5.10
N THR A 61 4.83 -8.10 5.35
CA THR A 61 3.96 -8.95 4.51
C THR A 61 2.86 -8.14 3.83
N LYS A 62 2.48 -6.98 4.38
CA LYS A 62 1.54 -6.05 3.75
C LYS A 62 1.96 -4.61 4.04
N PHE A 63 1.85 -3.76 3.03
CA PHE A 63 2.00 -2.31 3.15
C PHE A 63 1.01 -1.66 2.18
N SER A 64 0.12 -0.82 2.70
CA SER A 64 -0.94 -0.19 1.91
C SER A 64 -1.27 1.20 2.45
N LEU A 65 -1.51 2.14 1.54
CA LEU A 65 -2.40 3.26 1.82
C LEU A 65 -3.82 2.77 1.53
N LEU A 66 -4.69 2.88 2.51
CA LEU A 66 -6.06 2.44 2.44
C LEU A 66 -6.98 3.66 2.50
N PRO A 67 -8.10 3.66 1.79
CA PRO A 67 -9.14 4.68 1.96
C PRO A 67 -9.61 4.77 3.39
N CYS A 68 -9.92 6.00 3.80
CA CYS A 68 -10.67 6.27 5.02
C CYS A 68 -12.15 6.51 4.70
N GLN A 69 -12.89 7.12 5.63
CA GLN A 69 -14.26 7.59 5.40
C GLN A 69 -14.31 8.59 4.23
N PRO A 70 -15.50 8.82 3.62
CA PRO A 70 -15.66 9.89 2.64
C PRO A 70 -15.08 11.20 3.15
N ASP A 71 -14.42 11.94 2.26
CA ASP A 71 -13.76 13.23 2.51
C ASP A 71 -12.53 13.20 3.44
N GLU A 72 -12.17 12.04 3.98
CA GLU A 72 -10.97 11.86 4.79
C GLU A 72 -9.79 11.35 3.95
N GLN A 73 -8.59 11.77 4.34
CA GLN A 73 -7.37 11.31 3.68
C GLN A 73 -7.11 9.82 3.98
N ASP A 74 -6.49 9.12 3.02
CA ASP A 74 -6.01 7.75 3.19
C ASP A 74 -5.21 7.55 4.49
N TRP A 75 -5.35 6.36 5.05
CA TRP A 75 -4.61 5.90 6.22
C TRP A 75 -3.59 4.82 5.85
N LEU A 76 -2.48 4.81 6.56
CA LEU A 76 -1.39 3.87 6.32
C LEU A 76 -1.56 2.63 7.18
N PHE A 77 -1.52 1.46 6.53
CA PHE A 77 -1.55 0.14 7.15
C PHE A 77 -0.31 -0.65 6.77
N VAL A 78 0.39 -1.17 7.78
CA VAL A 78 1.53 -2.08 7.58
C VAL A 78 1.40 -3.29 8.47
N GLN A 79 1.61 -4.47 7.89
CA GLN A 79 1.70 -5.73 8.61
C GLN A 79 3.10 -6.33 8.47
N TYR A 80 3.62 -6.79 9.60
CA TYR A 80 4.81 -7.61 9.70
C TYR A 80 4.44 -8.99 10.26
N GLY A 81 5.02 -10.04 9.71
CA GLY A 81 4.70 -11.42 10.11
C GLY A 81 3.51 -12.03 9.35
N GLY A 82 3.17 -13.26 9.72
CA GLY A 82 2.20 -14.10 9.01
C GLY A 82 0.78 -14.00 9.56
N THR A 83 0.02 -15.10 9.48
CA THR A 83 -1.36 -15.18 9.96
C THR A 83 -1.46 -15.54 11.45
N VAL A 84 -0.49 -16.27 11.99
CA VAL A 84 -0.49 -16.75 13.39
C VAL A 84 0.14 -15.74 14.35
N ARG A 85 1.25 -15.12 13.94
CA ARG A 85 2.00 -14.13 14.71
C ARG A 85 2.30 -12.93 13.83
N TYR A 86 1.75 -11.79 14.20
CA TYR A 86 1.90 -10.56 13.42
C TYR A 86 1.86 -9.31 14.27
N LEU A 87 2.55 -8.30 13.75
CA LEU A 87 2.59 -6.92 14.21
C LEU A 87 1.94 -6.05 13.14
N GLN A 88 0.99 -5.20 13.53
CA GLN A 88 0.37 -4.22 12.65
C GLN A 88 0.67 -2.81 13.17
N ILE A 89 0.96 -1.90 12.24
CA ILE A 89 1.08 -0.48 12.50
C ILE A 89 0.11 0.24 11.59
N MET A 90 -0.76 1.03 12.21
CA MET A 90 -1.82 1.77 11.58
C MET A 90 -1.66 3.23 11.92
N GLN A 91 -1.73 4.10 10.91
CA GLN A 91 -1.48 5.53 11.07
C GLN A 91 -2.53 6.33 10.30
N THR A 92 -3.13 7.30 10.96
CA THR A 92 -4.13 8.19 10.39
C THR A 92 -3.90 9.61 10.90
N MET A 93 -4.54 10.59 10.25
CA MET A 93 -4.59 11.94 10.77
C MET A 93 -5.24 11.95 12.16
N ALA A 94 -4.67 12.73 13.08
CA ALA A 94 -5.20 12.83 14.44
C ALA A 94 -6.67 13.28 14.45
N GLY A 95 -7.51 12.56 15.18
CA GLY A 95 -8.95 12.82 15.27
C GLY A 95 -9.80 12.10 14.22
N VAL A 96 -9.17 11.54 13.18
CA VAL A 96 -9.85 10.79 12.12
C VAL A 96 -9.86 9.30 12.44
N LYS A 97 -11.05 8.67 12.36
CA LYS A 97 -11.21 7.24 12.62
C LYS A 97 -11.40 6.46 11.31
N CYS A 98 -10.34 5.77 10.87
CA CYS A 98 -10.37 4.95 9.64
C CYS A 98 -10.55 3.45 9.89
N SER A 99 -10.34 2.98 11.12
CA SER A 99 -10.48 1.58 11.50
C SER A 99 -11.01 1.44 12.92
N ASP A 100 -11.79 0.40 13.17
CA ASP A 100 -12.17 -0.02 14.51
C ASP A 100 -11.33 -1.25 14.91
N PRO A 101 -10.50 -1.19 15.97
CA PRO A 101 -9.75 -2.34 16.45
C PRO A 101 -10.64 -3.45 17.03
N GLY A 102 -11.93 -3.19 17.25
CA GLY A 102 -12.89 -4.12 17.84
C GLY A 102 -12.91 -4.07 19.37
N LEU A 103 -13.71 -4.97 19.96
CA LEU A 103 -13.95 -5.03 21.40
C LEU A 103 -12.64 -5.26 22.16
N SER A 104 -12.28 -4.28 22.99
CA SER A 104 -11.03 -4.30 23.74
C SER A 104 -11.18 -3.60 25.09
N LYS A 105 -10.40 -4.07 26.07
CA LYS A 105 -10.39 -3.53 27.42
C LYS A 105 -9.23 -2.55 27.56
N PHE A 106 -9.54 -1.32 27.96
CA PHE A 106 -8.52 -0.36 28.38
C PHE A 106 -7.81 -0.90 29.63
N LEU A 107 -6.48 -0.91 29.60
CA LEU A 107 -5.67 -1.42 30.70
C LEU A 107 -5.01 -0.30 31.49
N LYS A 108 -4.23 0.54 30.80
CA LYS A 108 -3.57 1.70 31.41
C LYS A 108 -3.05 2.69 30.38
N THR A 109 -2.56 3.82 30.87
CA THR A 109 -1.71 4.74 30.10
C THR A 109 -0.23 4.42 30.34
N VAL A 110 0.58 4.48 29.29
CA VAL A 110 2.04 4.32 29.29
C VAL A 110 2.69 5.47 28.51
N LEU A 111 3.94 5.82 28.83
CA LEU A 111 4.72 6.77 28.04
C LEU A 111 5.50 6.07 26.93
N VAL A 112 5.26 6.50 25.69
CA VAL A 112 6.03 6.14 24.49
C VAL A 112 6.71 7.41 24.00
N ASN A 113 8.04 7.50 24.12
CA ASN A 113 8.82 8.68 23.70
C ASN A 113 8.26 10.02 24.26
N GLY A 114 7.79 10.00 25.51
CA GLY A 114 7.17 11.17 26.18
C GLY A 114 5.70 11.42 25.82
N ILE A 115 5.10 10.64 24.92
CA ILE A 115 3.69 10.71 24.55
C ILE A 115 2.88 9.74 25.41
N LYS A 116 1.71 10.18 25.90
CA LYS A 116 0.77 9.32 26.60
C LYS A 116 0.08 8.38 25.60
N ALA A 117 0.42 7.10 25.67
CA ALA A 117 -0.22 6.03 24.92
C ALA A 117 -1.19 5.25 25.80
N LYS A 118 -2.35 4.90 25.25
CA LYS A 118 -3.30 4.00 25.90
C LYS A 118 -3.01 2.57 25.48
N ALA A 119 -2.93 1.67 26.45
CA ALA A 119 -2.74 0.25 26.23
C ALA A 119 -4.07 -0.49 26.37
N TYR A 120 -4.36 -1.37 25.42
CA TYR A 120 -5.56 -2.16 25.33
C TYR A 120 -5.22 -3.64 25.10
N ALA A 121 -6.08 -4.53 25.58
CA ALA A 121 -6.05 -5.95 25.27
C ALA A 121 -7.40 -6.40 24.70
N TYR A 122 -7.39 -7.40 23.81
CA TYR A 122 -8.59 -7.98 23.21
C TYR A 122 -9.31 -8.94 24.16
N CYS A 123 -9.66 -8.42 25.34
CA CYS A 123 -10.45 -9.13 26.33
C CYS A 123 -11.94 -8.98 25.98
N ASP A 124 -12.44 -9.79 25.05
CA ASP A 124 -13.85 -9.78 24.67
C ASP A 124 -14.73 -10.46 25.74
N PRO A 125 -15.62 -9.72 26.44
CA PRO A 125 -16.48 -10.28 27.48
C PRO A 125 -17.52 -11.28 26.94
N SER A 126 -17.77 -11.33 25.62
CA SER A 126 -18.62 -12.36 25.00
C SER A 126 -17.91 -13.71 24.84
N GLN A 127 -16.58 -13.70 24.82
CA GLN A 127 -15.74 -14.89 24.59
C GLN A 127 -15.05 -15.39 25.88
N MET A 128 -15.32 -14.76 27.03
CA MET A 128 -14.73 -15.18 28.31
C MET A 128 -15.66 -14.93 29.49
N SER A 129 -15.43 -15.65 30.59
CA SER A 129 -16.19 -15.44 31.82
C SER A 129 -15.98 -14.05 32.40
N VAL A 130 -16.98 -13.54 33.14
CA VAL A 130 -16.90 -12.25 33.85
C VAL A 130 -15.65 -12.15 34.74
N ALA A 131 -15.29 -13.26 35.41
CA ALA A 131 -14.09 -13.33 36.24
C ALA A 131 -12.80 -13.22 35.42
N ALA A 132 -12.75 -13.88 34.25
CA ALA A 132 -11.61 -13.77 33.34
C ALA A 132 -11.48 -12.36 32.76
N TYR A 133 -12.60 -11.76 32.33
CA TYR A 133 -12.62 -10.38 31.85
C TYR A 133 -12.12 -9.38 32.91
N LYS A 134 -12.59 -9.51 34.15
CA LYS A 134 -12.15 -8.66 35.28
C LYS A 134 -10.64 -8.77 35.51
N ARG A 135 -10.07 -9.97 35.47
CA ARG A 135 -8.64 -10.23 35.67
C ARG A 135 -7.76 -9.92 34.45
N CYS A 136 -8.34 -9.84 33.25
CA CYS A 136 -7.59 -9.61 32.02
C CYS A 136 -6.78 -8.31 32.10
N GLY A 137 -5.46 -8.43 32.00
CA GLY A 137 -4.49 -7.37 32.26
C GLY A 137 -3.39 -7.30 31.19
N ILE A 138 -2.31 -6.57 31.52
CA ILE A 138 -1.20 -6.35 30.58
C ILE A 138 -0.47 -7.64 30.22
N GLU A 139 -0.30 -8.53 31.20
CA GLU A 139 0.35 -9.82 30.99
C GLU A 139 -0.44 -10.72 30.03
N ASP A 140 -1.75 -10.48 29.90
CA ASP A 140 -2.60 -11.24 28.97
C ASP A 140 -2.44 -10.80 27.51
N ILE A 141 -1.82 -9.66 27.22
CA ILE A 141 -1.62 -9.18 25.83
C ILE A 141 -0.91 -10.23 24.98
N GLY A 142 0.06 -10.97 25.52
CA GLY A 142 0.72 -12.03 24.76
C GLY A 142 -0.23 -13.17 24.35
N ARG A 143 -1.25 -13.43 25.16
CA ARG A 143 -2.22 -14.51 24.98
C ARG A 143 -3.40 -14.10 24.11
N VAL A 144 -4.02 -12.95 24.40
CA VAL A 144 -5.24 -12.49 23.68
C VAL A 144 -4.94 -11.47 22.59
N GLY A 145 -3.71 -10.97 22.52
CA GLY A 145 -3.36 -9.84 21.67
C GLY A 145 -3.74 -8.49 22.29
N GLY A 146 -3.24 -7.43 21.69
CA GLY A 146 -3.54 -6.08 22.14
C GLY A 146 -2.86 -5.02 21.32
N TYR A 147 -3.05 -3.77 21.72
CA TYR A 147 -2.50 -2.64 21.01
C TYR A 147 -2.18 -1.46 21.92
N LEU A 148 -1.26 -0.62 21.44
CA LEU A 148 -1.00 0.72 21.96
C LEU A 148 -1.56 1.73 20.99
N MET A 149 -2.28 2.74 21.49
CA MET A 149 -2.81 3.83 20.68
C MET A 149 -2.37 5.18 21.25
N PHE A 150 -1.84 6.06 20.41
CA PHE A 150 -1.36 7.37 20.81
C PHE A 150 -1.35 8.38 19.67
N THR A 151 -1.41 9.65 20.04
CA THR A 151 -1.39 10.76 19.09
C THR A 151 -0.08 11.51 19.23
N THR A 152 0.61 11.69 18.11
CA THR A 152 1.86 12.45 18.03
C THR A 152 1.59 13.95 17.97
N LYS A 153 2.63 14.77 18.12
CA LYS A 153 2.51 16.22 17.88
C LYS A 153 2.55 16.49 16.39
N ALA A 154 1.85 17.53 15.95
CA ALA A 154 2.05 18.09 14.63
C ALA A 154 3.51 18.53 14.46
N VAL A 155 4.03 18.43 13.24
CA VAL A 155 5.34 18.95 12.85
C VAL A 155 5.15 19.98 11.75
N LYS A 156 6.17 20.79 11.45
CA LYS A 156 6.02 21.91 10.51
C LYS A 156 5.49 21.41 9.15
N GLY A 157 4.30 21.88 8.78
CA GLY A 157 3.65 21.54 7.50
C GLY A 157 2.90 20.20 7.49
N LEU A 158 2.84 19.46 8.61
CA LEU A 158 2.12 18.19 8.71
C LEU A 158 1.29 18.12 9.99
N SER A 159 0.05 17.65 9.85
CA SER A 159 -0.85 17.37 10.96
C SER A 159 -0.28 16.32 11.91
N ALA A 160 -0.82 16.33 13.14
CA ALA A 160 -0.58 15.26 14.10
C ALA A 160 -1.09 13.92 13.57
N THR A 161 -0.46 12.83 14.01
CA THR A 161 -0.78 11.47 13.58
C THR A 161 -1.29 10.65 14.76
N GLU A 162 -2.43 9.99 14.61
CA GLU A 162 -2.86 8.91 15.50
C GLU A 162 -2.24 7.60 15.02
N ILE A 163 -1.59 6.88 15.94
CA ILE A 163 -0.84 5.66 15.67
C ILE A 163 -1.39 4.55 16.56
N GLN A 164 -1.71 3.42 15.93
CA GLN A 164 -1.97 2.17 16.61
C GLN A 164 -0.86 1.16 16.29
N VAL A 165 -0.25 0.61 17.34
CA VAL A 165 0.71 -0.50 17.27
C VAL A 165 0.06 -1.73 17.89
N GLN A 166 -0.29 -2.70 17.06
CA GLN A 166 -1.05 -3.89 17.43
C GLN A 166 -0.20 -5.15 17.28
N GLY A 167 -0.36 -6.10 18.21
CA GLY A 167 0.36 -7.37 18.17
C GLY A 167 -0.53 -8.54 18.57
N ILE A 168 -0.40 -9.63 17.83
CA ILE A 168 -1.15 -10.88 17.98
C ILE A 168 -0.17 -12.06 17.95
N GLY A 169 -0.52 -13.18 18.60
CA GLY A 169 0.22 -14.43 18.49
C GLY A 169 1.48 -14.48 19.34
N GLY A 170 1.39 -14.12 20.63
CA GLY A 170 2.53 -14.16 21.56
C GLY A 170 3.38 -12.90 21.57
N ILE A 171 2.96 -11.81 20.93
CA ILE A 171 3.63 -10.51 21.06
C ILE A 171 3.26 -9.90 22.41
N THR A 172 4.26 -9.71 23.27
CA THR A 172 4.03 -9.22 24.63
C THR A 172 3.84 -7.71 24.67
N TYR A 173 3.30 -7.20 25.77
CA TYR A 173 3.22 -5.76 26.03
C TYR A 173 4.59 -5.07 25.93
N ALA A 174 5.64 -5.67 26.50
CA ALA A 174 6.99 -5.11 26.45
C ALA A 174 7.49 -4.97 25.00
N GLN A 175 7.18 -5.96 24.16
CA GLN A 175 7.50 -5.92 22.73
C GLN A 175 6.69 -4.84 21.99
N LEU A 176 5.40 -4.67 22.28
CA LEU A 176 4.61 -3.57 21.72
C LEU A 176 5.20 -2.21 22.07
N VAL A 177 5.58 -2.00 23.34
CA VAL A 177 6.22 -0.77 23.78
C VAL A 177 7.56 -0.56 23.07
N ALA A 178 8.35 -1.61 22.88
CA ALA A 178 9.63 -1.53 22.17
C ALA A 178 9.45 -1.13 20.70
N VAL A 179 8.45 -1.69 20.01
CA VAL A 179 8.10 -1.30 18.63
C VAL A 179 7.64 0.16 18.61
N ALA A 180 6.70 0.54 19.48
CA ALA A 180 6.15 1.90 19.52
C ALA A 180 7.23 2.95 19.79
N LYS A 181 8.18 2.67 20.69
CA LYS A 181 9.34 3.55 20.95
C LYS A 181 10.31 3.64 19.77
N SER A 182 10.34 2.64 18.89
CA SER A 182 11.21 2.60 17.72
C SER A 182 10.70 3.42 16.53
N LEU A 183 9.47 3.93 16.60
CA LEU A 183 8.85 4.72 15.54
C LEU A 183 9.56 6.07 15.38
N LYS A 184 9.94 6.38 14.14
CA LYS A 184 10.59 7.63 13.75
C LYS A 184 9.89 8.24 12.55
N THR A 185 9.76 9.57 12.55
CA THR A 185 9.26 10.31 11.39
C THR A 185 10.15 10.06 10.17
N VAL A 186 9.55 9.90 9.00
CA VAL A 186 10.28 9.82 7.73
C VAL A 186 10.22 11.14 6.97
N LYS A 187 11.13 11.33 6.02
CA LYS A 187 11.06 12.44 5.06
C LYS A 187 10.40 11.93 3.78
N ALA A 188 9.66 12.81 3.10
CA ALA A 188 9.15 12.54 1.75
C ALA A 188 10.32 12.18 0.81
N SER A 189 10.20 11.07 0.06
CA SER A 189 11.26 10.57 -0.85
C SER A 189 11.39 11.37 -2.15
N GLY A 190 10.52 12.36 -2.37
CA GLY A 190 10.36 13.03 -3.66
C GLY A 190 9.73 12.16 -4.75
N ARG A 191 9.34 10.92 -4.42
CA ARG A 191 8.68 9.96 -5.32
C ARG A 191 7.37 9.48 -4.69
N PRO A 192 6.21 9.83 -5.25
CA PRO A 192 4.95 9.33 -4.73
C PRO A 192 4.85 7.81 -4.83
N LEU A 193 4.33 7.16 -3.77
CA LEU A 193 3.75 5.82 -3.97
C LEU A 193 2.56 5.98 -4.91
N ALA A 194 2.47 5.09 -5.89
CA ALA A 194 1.19 4.83 -6.55
C ALA A 194 0.19 4.43 -5.46
N GLN A 195 -0.73 5.33 -5.15
CA GLN A 195 -1.85 5.08 -4.26
C GLN A 195 -2.66 3.94 -4.92
N VAL A 196 -2.72 2.77 -4.28
CA VAL A 196 -3.63 1.72 -4.72
C VAL A 196 -5.01 2.16 -4.28
N LEU A 197 -5.61 3.00 -5.11
CA LEU A 197 -6.97 3.46 -4.91
C LEU A 197 -7.88 2.23 -4.89
N PRO A 198 -8.87 2.21 -3.99
CA PRO A 198 -9.81 1.11 -3.88
C PRO A 198 -10.50 0.94 -5.23
N PRO A 199 -10.77 -0.30 -5.65
CA PRO A 199 -11.50 -0.51 -6.86
C PRO A 199 -12.90 0.09 -6.72
N ILE A 200 -13.27 0.92 -7.67
CA ILE A 200 -14.63 1.45 -7.80
C ILE A 200 -15.43 0.37 -8.53
N MET A 201 -16.40 -0.21 -7.83
CA MET A 201 -17.26 -1.24 -8.39
C MET A 201 -18.46 -0.56 -9.07
N ILE A 202 -18.71 -0.85 -10.34
CA ILE A 202 -19.88 -0.34 -11.07
C ILE A 202 -20.62 -1.47 -11.78
N ASP A 203 -21.89 -1.24 -12.10
CA ASP A 203 -22.65 -2.07 -13.02
C ASP A 203 -22.72 -1.35 -14.38
N PRO A 204 -22.05 -1.87 -15.44
CA PRO A 204 -22.04 -1.22 -16.75
C PRO A 204 -23.39 -1.25 -17.47
N LEU A 205 -24.39 -1.98 -16.96
CA LEU A 205 -25.74 -1.98 -17.50
C LEU A 205 -26.55 -0.76 -17.09
N THR A 206 -26.16 -0.10 -15.99
CA THR A 206 -26.89 1.03 -15.39
C THR A 206 -26.04 2.28 -15.25
N THR A 207 -24.71 2.14 -15.23
CA THR A 207 -23.77 3.25 -15.09
C THR A 207 -23.31 3.73 -16.46
N THR A 208 -23.54 5.01 -16.77
CA THR A 208 -23.17 5.64 -18.04
C THR A 208 -21.90 6.47 -17.95
N ASP A 209 -21.56 6.98 -16.77
CA ASP A 209 -20.40 7.83 -16.55
C ASP A 209 -19.73 7.53 -15.20
N VAL A 210 -18.42 7.76 -15.14
CA VAL A 210 -17.60 7.57 -13.94
C VAL A 210 -16.48 8.60 -13.89
N SER A 211 -16.29 9.23 -12.73
CA SER A 211 -15.16 10.12 -12.47
C SER A 211 -14.23 9.50 -11.42
N VAL A 212 -12.95 9.33 -11.76
CA VAL A 212 -11.94 8.65 -10.93
C VAL A 212 -10.64 9.44 -10.89
N ARG A 213 -9.66 9.02 -10.09
CA ARG A 213 -8.29 9.55 -10.16
C ARG A 213 -7.40 8.62 -10.97
N ALA A 214 -6.31 9.15 -11.52
CA ALA A 214 -5.26 8.34 -12.11
C ALA A 214 -4.76 7.31 -11.08
N GLY A 215 -4.58 6.05 -11.51
CA GLY A 215 -4.25 4.91 -10.64
C GLY A 215 -5.45 4.13 -10.10
N SER A 216 -6.69 4.64 -10.24
CA SER A 216 -7.90 3.89 -9.88
C SER A 216 -8.10 2.65 -10.74
N SER A 217 -8.73 1.63 -10.15
CA SER A 217 -9.34 0.53 -10.91
C SER A 217 -10.86 0.67 -10.86
N ILE A 218 -11.52 0.60 -12.01
CA ILE A 218 -12.97 0.53 -12.13
C ILE A 218 -13.31 -0.92 -12.42
N VAL A 219 -13.89 -1.64 -11.47
CA VAL A 219 -14.23 -3.05 -11.60
C VAL A 219 -15.69 -3.17 -12.01
N LEU A 220 -15.95 -3.95 -13.06
CA LEU A 220 -17.27 -4.13 -13.64
C LEU A 220 -17.95 -5.33 -12.96
N THR A 221 -19.07 -5.09 -12.30
CA THR A 221 -19.88 -6.14 -11.67
C THR A 221 -20.82 -6.70 -12.73
N VAL A 222 -20.46 -7.85 -13.27
CA VAL A 222 -21.17 -8.46 -14.40
C VAL A 222 -21.31 -9.97 -14.21
N ALA A 223 -22.34 -10.54 -14.82
CA ALA A 223 -22.43 -11.98 -15.00
C ALA A 223 -21.44 -12.46 -16.07
N ASP A 224 -20.96 -13.69 -15.92
CA ASP A 224 -19.97 -14.34 -16.80
C ASP A 224 -18.76 -13.45 -17.16
N PRO A 225 -17.89 -13.11 -16.18
CA PRO A 225 -16.79 -12.16 -16.33
C PRO A 225 -15.87 -12.32 -17.55
N ALA A 226 -15.69 -13.57 -18.03
CA ALA A 226 -14.82 -13.89 -19.16
C ALA A 226 -15.41 -13.53 -20.53
N LYS A 227 -16.71 -13.24 -20.62
CA LYS A 227 -17.41 -12.92 -21.88
C LYS A 227 -17.37 -11.45 -22.26
N TRP A 228 -16.84 -10.60 -21.38
CA TRP A 228 -16.84 -9.17 -21.56
C TRP A 228 -15.54 -8.68 -22.19
N SER A 229 -15.67 -7.80 -23.16
CA SER A 229 -14.56 -7.12 -23.84
C SER A 229 -14.81 -5.61 -23.88
N ALA A 230 -13.75 -4.84 -24.11
CA ALA A 230 -13.82 -3.40 -24.21
C ALA A 230 -13.03 -2.85 -25.39
N GLU A 231 -13.60 -1.84 -26.04
CA GLU A 231 -12.91 -0.93 -26.96
C GLU A 231 -12.78 0.42 -26.26
N VAL A 232 -11.54 0.89 -26.08
CA VAL A 232 -11.24 2.19 -25.48
C VAL A 232 -11.02 3.18 -26.62
N LEU A 233 -11.82 4.25 -26.70
CA LEU A 233 -11.74 5.17 -27.84
C LEU A 233 -10.54 6.12 -27.78
N SER A 234 -10.02 6.41 -26.59
CA SER A 234 -8.82 7.22 -26.40
C SER A 234 -7.74 6.42 -25.69
N ASP A 235 -6.80 5.91 -26.49
CA ASP A 235 -5.68 5.10 -26.02
C ASP A 235 -4.88 5.81 -24.93
N GLY A 236 -4.46 5.04 -23.93
CA GLY A 236 -3.57 5.52 -22.87
C GLY A 236 -4.27 6.21 -21.69
N ILE A 237 -5.57 6.55 -21.77
CA ILE A 237 -6.33 7.12 -20.63
C ILE A 237 -6.76 6.03 -19.65
N VAL A 238 -7.33 4.95 -20.17
CA VAL A 238 -7.64 3.74 -19.40
C VAL A 238 -7.16 2.49 -20.14
N SER A 239 -6.98 1.38 -19.42
CA SER A 239 -6.68 0.07 -20.00
C SER A 239 -7.64 -0.99 -19.48
N PHE A 240 -8.23 -1.76 -20.39
CA PHE A 240 -9.10 -2.87 -20.04
C PHE A 240 -8.31 -4.09 -19.57
N VAL A 241 -8.82 -4.73 -18.52
CA VAL A 241 -8.32 -5.98 -17.94
C VAL A 241 -9.46 -6.98 -18.01
N PRO A 242 -9.34 -8.05 -18.82
CA PRO A 242 -10.36 -9.10 -18.88
C PRO A 242 -10.57 -9.78 -17.53
N GLY A 243 -11.82 -10.14 -17.25
CA GLY A 243 -12.17 -10.99 -16.11
C GLY A 243 -12.06 -12.48 -16.45
N GLY A 244 -12.33 -13.33 -15.47
CA GLY A 244 -12.38 -14.78 -15.65
C GLY A 244 -11.66 -15.57 -14.55
N ASP A 245 -11.56 -16.87 -14.78
CA ASP A 245 -10.96 -17.84 -13.86
C ASP A 245 -9.44 -17.69 -13.75
N GLN A 246 -8.94 -17.69 -12.51
CA GLN A 246 -7.54 -17.59 -12.15
C GLN A 246 -7.00 -18.87 -11.48
N GLY A 247 -7.67 -20.02 -11.69
CA GLY A 247 -7.24 -21.33 -11.18
C GLY A 247 -7.53 -21.55 -9.69
N GLY A 248 -8.41 -20.75 -9.11
CA GLY A 248 -8.77 -20.81 -7.69
C GLY A 248 -9.72 -19.71 -7.23
N PHE A 249 -9.94 -18.68 -8.06
CA PHE A 249 -10.95 -17.64 -7.88
C PHE A 249 -11.34 -17.04 -9.24
N ILE A 250 -12.53 -16.45 -9.33
CA ILE A 250 -12.99 -15.71 -10.50
C ILE A 250 -12.76 -14.22 -10.27
N THR A 251 -12.28 -13.52 -11.29
CA THR A 251 -12.11 -12.07 -11.31
C THR A 251 -13.14 -11.41 -12.21
N ASN A 252 -13.62 -10.24 -11.80
CA ASN A 252 -14.42 -9.37 -12.65
C ASN A 252 -13.52 -8.62 -13.65
N PRO A 253 -14.01 -8.28 -14.85
CA PRO A 253 -13.30 -7.41 -15.75
C PRO A 253 -13.18 -6.00 -15.14
N ALA A 254 -12.14 -5.27 -15.52
CA ALA A 254 -11.85 -3.95 -14.95
C ALA A 254 -11.22 -2.99 -15.96
N LEU A 255 -11.24 -1.70 -15.64
CA LEU A 255 -10.56 -0.63 -16.36
C LEU A 255 -9.57 0.03 -15.39
N LYS A 256 -8.29 0.05 -15.75
CA LYS A 256 -7.25 0.76 -15.00
C LYS A 256 -7.15 2.19 -15.52
N ALA A 257 -7.36 3.18 -14.67
CA ALA A 257 -7.15 4.59 -14.98
C ALA A 257 -5.65 4.90 -14.97
N LEU A 258 -5.11 5.34 -16.10
CA LEU A 258 -3.67 5.48 -16.31
C LEU A 258 -3.21 6.94 -16.18
N ILE A 259 -3.75 7.84 -17.00
CA ILE A 259 -3.41 9.26 -17.03
C ILE A 259 -4.67 10.10 -17.03
N SER A 260 -4.55 11.35 -16.55
CA SER A 260 -5.67 12.29 -16.55
C SER A 260 -6.18 12.57 -17.96
N GLY A 261 -7.50 12.59 -18.12
CA GLY A 261 -8.17 12.79 -19.42
C GLY A 261 -9.59 12.23 -19.41
N ALA A 262 -10.30 12.40 -20.52
CA ALA A 262 -11.63 11.82 -20.70
C ALA A 262 -11.62 10.81 -21.86
N THR A 263 -12.28 9.68 -21.69
CA THR A 263 -12.46 8.67 -22.75
C THR A 263 -13.83 8.04 -22.66
N THR A 264 -14.33 7.56 -23.79
CA THR A 264 -15.46 6.63 -23.83
C THR A 264 -14.93 5.20 -23.96
N VAL A 265 -15.54 4.28 -23.24
CA VAL A 265 -15.29 2.84 -23.35
C VAL A 265 -16.57 2.18 -23.83
N LYS A 266 -16.45 1.39 -24.91
CA LYS A 266 -17.53 0.54 -25.38
C LYS A 266 -17.31 -0.87 -24.84
N LEU A 267 -18.29 -1.38 -24.09
CA LEU A 267 -18.29 -2.71 -23.51
C LEU A 267 -19.23 -3.61 -24.30
N VAL A 268 -18.78 -4.82 -24.60
CA VAL A 268 -19.55 -5.83 -25.34
C VAL A 268 -19.49 -7.16 -24.60
N ASN A 269 -20.64 -7.81 -24.46
CA ASN A 269 -20.74 -9.18 -24.00
C ASN A 269 -20.88 -10.12 -25.21
N SER A 270 -20.09 -11.19 -25.26
CA SER A 270 -20.09 -12.13 -26.40
C SER A 270 -21.41 -12.88 -26.62
N ASP A 271 -22.29 -12.96 -25.62
CA ASP A 271 -23.62 -13.58 -25.76
C ASP A 271 -24.57 -12.75 -26.63
N ASP A 272 -24.38 -11.41 -26.64
CA ASP A 272 -25.11 -10.49 -27.51
C ASP A 272 -24.15 -9.40 -28.03
N PRO A 273 -23.36 -9.71 -29.08
CA PRO A 273 -22.36 -8.79 -29.60
C PRO A 273 -22.95 -7.56 -30.29
N THR A 274 -24.27 -7.54 -30.53
CA THR A 274 -24.96 -6.40 -31.14
C THR A 274 -25.26 -5.29 -30.14
N LYS A 275 -25.30 -5.64 -28.85
CA LYS A 275 -25.59 -4.71 -27.76
C LYS A 275 -24.29 -4.15 -27.20
N VAL A 276 -24.09 -2.85 -27.43
CA VAL A 276 -22.92 -2.10 -26.95
C VAL A 276 -23.33 -1.21 -25.78
N TYR A 277 -22.63 -1.37 -24.65
CA TYR A 277 -22.77 -0.49 -23.49
C TYR A 277 -21.68 0.58 -23.55
N GLN A 278 -22.04 1.84 -23.32
CA GLN A 278 -21.09 2.95 -23.34
C GLN A 278 -20.88 3.48 -21.93
N LEU A 279 -19.61 3.66 -21.56
CA LEU A 279 -19.20 4.25 -20.30
C LEU A 279 -18.27 5.41 -20.58
N GLU A 280 -18.67 6.61 -20.17
CA GLU A 280 -17.82 7.80 -20.17
C GLU A 280 -16.96 7.80 -18.91
N ILE A 281 -15.66 8.00 -19.07
CA ILE A 281 -14.71 7.98 -17.96
C ILE A 281 -13.92 9.27 -17.96
N ILE A 282 -13.97 9.97 -16.83
CA ILE A 282 -13.15 11.14 -16.55
C ILE A 282 -12.10 10.72 -15.52
N VAL A 283 -10.84 10.72 -15.95
CA VAL A 283 -9.69 10.50 -15.07
C VAL A 283 -9.15 11.86 -14.65
N ASN A 284 -9.29 12.16 -13.37
CA ASN A 284 -8.72 13.33 -12.73
C ASN A 284 -7.25 13.07 -12.33
N PRO A 285 -6.44 14.13 -12.15
CA PRO A 285 -5.10 14.03 -11.62
C PRO A 285 -5.01 13.30 -10.28
#